data_AF-A0A918P4S6-F1
#
_entry.id   AF-A0A918P4S6-F1
#
_cell.length_a   1.000
_cell.length_b   1.000
_cell.length_c   1.000
_cell.angle_alpha   90.00
_cell.angle_beta   90.00
_cell.angle_gamma   90.00
#
_symmetry.space_group_name_H-M   'P 1'
#
loop_
_entity.id
_entity.type
_entity.pdbx_description
1 polymer ?
#
loop_
_entity_poly.entity_id
_entity_poly.type
_entity_poly.pdbx_seq_one_letter_code
_entity_poly.pdbx_strand_id
1 'polypeptide(L)'
;MKKTTHRLISLALTCAAFGANAATLSVGNTGVDGSQWSYSVNNGAFTAAQSVAGNAFPFPYWAANTSTSSWVSTRSSYSDVGSDLQNTAYTFRTSFNLASGFDPHSLSLNGRWMADNTGLSILVNGQSIAQAAMPGTGNGEGFRGWTDFALGGNFRTGTNTVDFVVYNLAGTYGNPTGFRAEFSPASVNAVPEPETYALMGLGLTGLVLTRRRKFQK
;
A
#
# COMPACT_ATOMS: atom_id res chain seq x y z
N MET A 1 -45.10 42.37 -47.21
CA MET A 1 -45.17 41.07 -46.49
C MET A 1 -43.76 40.53 -46.30
N LYS A 2 -43.14 40.70 -45.13
CA LYS A 2 -41.89 40.03 -44.75
C LYS A 2 -42.14 39.33 -43.41
N LYS A 3 -42.20 38.00 -43.42
CA LYS A 3 -42.38 37.17 -42.21
C LYS A 3 -41.00 36.96 -41.58
N THR A 4 -40.78 37.50 -40.38
CA THR A 4 -39.55 37.33 -39.62
C THR A 4 -39.64 36.06 -38.78
N THR A 5 -39.04 34.98 -39.28
CA THR A 5 -38.93 33.68 -38.63
C THR A 5 -38.02 33.77 -37.40
N HIS A 6 -38.59 33.65 -36.20
CA HIS A 6 -37.81 33.55 -34.96
C HIS A 6 -37.26 32.12 -34.82
N ARG A 7 -35.95 31.97 -34.96
CA ARG A 7 -35.25 30.71 -34.71
C ARG A 7 -35.08 30.51 -33.20
N LEU A 8 -35.85 29.60 -32.61
CA LEU A 8 -35.60 29.05 -31.28
C LEU A 8 -34.31 28.23 -31.34
N ILE A 9 -33.25 28.71 -30.67
CA ILE A 9 -32.02 27.95 -30.45
C ILE A 9 -32.21 27.17 -29.15
N SER A 10 -32.52 25.88 -29.27
CA SER A 10 -32.56 24.93 -28.16
C SER A 10 -31.13 24.59 -27.75
N LEU A 11 -30.69 25.05 -26.56
CA LEU A 11 -29.40 24.64 -26.00
C LEU A 11 -29.62 23.43 -25.10
N ALA A 12 -29.32 22.23 -25.62
CA ALA A 12 -29.32 21.00 -24.83
C ALA A 12 -28.15 21.04 -23.85
N LEU A 13 -28.44 20.99 -22.55
CA LEU A 13 -27.45 20.90 -21.49
C LEU A 13 -27.14 19.43 -21.24
N THR A 14 -26.08 18.90 -21.84
CA THR A 14 -25.56 17.57 -21.52
C THR A 14 -24.77 17.65 -20.21
N CYS A 15 -25.35 17.10 -19.14
CA CYS A 15 -24.62 16.86 -17.89
C CYS A 15 -23.71 15.65 -18.11
N ALA A 16 -22.43 15.89 -18.42
CA ALA A 16 -21.45 14.81 -18.51
C ALA A 16 -21.13 14.32 -17.09
N ALA A 17 -21.73 13.20 -16.67
CA ALA A 17 -21.27 12.47 -15.51
C ALA A 17 -19.94 11.79 -15.87
N PHE A 18 -18.82 12.29 -15.35
CA PHE A 18 -17.55 11.58 -15.45
C PHE A 18 -17.61 10.38 -14.49
N GLY A 19 -17.60 9.17 -15.04
CA GLY A 19 -17.60 7.94 -14.25
C GLY A 19 -16.30 7.83 -13.44
N ALA A 20 -16.44 7.66 -12.13
CA ALA A 20 -15.34 7.30 -11.24
C ALA A 20 -14.86 5.88 -11.61
N ASN A 21 -13.64 5.75 -12.14
CA ASN A 21 -13.03 4.45 -12.44
C ASN A 21 -12.13 4.01 -11.28
N ALA A 22 -12.11 2.72 -10.97
CA ALA A 22 -11.16 2.16 -10.03
C ALA A 22 -9.74 2.24 -10.59
N ALA A 23 -8.77 2.59 -9.76
CA ALA A 23 -7.35 2.59 -10.13
C ALA A 23 -6.63 1.39 -9.52
N THR A 24 -5.59 0.93 -10.21
CA THR A 24 -4.67 -0.07 -9.66
C THR A 24 -3.63 0.60 -8.77
N LEU A 25 -3.41 0.01 -7.60
CA LEU A 25 -2.36 0.37 -6.65
C LEU A 25 -1.39 -0.80 -6.51
N SER A 26 -0.10 -0.51 -6.57
CA SER A 26 0.97 -1.47 -6.32
C SER A 26 1.82 -1.03 -5.13
N VAL A 27 2.09 -1.97 -4.23
CA VAL A 27 3.06 -1.81 -3.14
C VAL A 27 4.25 -2.70 -3.47
N GLY A 28 5.46 -2.16 -3.36
CA GLY A 28 6.67 -2.87 -3.77
C GLY A 28 6.96 -4.10 -2.91
N ASN A 29 7.23 -5.23 -3.57
CA ASN A 29 7.73 -6.44 -2.93
C ASN A 29 9.09 -6.19 -2.26
N THR A 30 9.51 -7.09 -1.37
CA THR A 30 10.80 -6.93 -0.70
C THR A 30 11.99 -7.18 -1.63
N GLY A 31 13.03 -6.37 -1.46
CA GLY A 31 14.36 -6.61 -1.99
C GLY A 31 14.48 -6.71 -3.52
N VAL A 32 13.46 -6.23 -4.24
CA VAL A 32 13.42 -6.05 -5.70
C VAL A 32 12.89 -4.65 -6.02
N ASP A 33 12.93 -4.25 -7.30
CA ASP A 33 12.25 -3.07 -7.84
C ASP A 33 12.58 -1.71 -7.19
N GLY A 34 13.75 -1.55 -6.56
CA GLY A 34 14.12 -0.33 -5.84
C GLY A 34 13.22 -0.04 -4.63
N SER A 35 12.51 -1.07 -4.14
CA SER A 35 11.54 -1.02 -3.06
C SER A 35 12.14 -0.49 -1.75
N GLN A 36 11.52 0.56 -1.21
CA GLN A 36 11.99 1.30 -0.03
C GLN A 36 11.50 0.62 1.25
N TRP A 37 12.12 -0.52 1.59
CA TRP A 37 11.92 -1.13 2.90
C TRP A 37 12.87 -0.53 3.93
N SER A 38 12.33 -0.30 5.12
CA SER A 38 13.09 0.13 6.29
C SER A 38 12.81 -0.80 7.45
N TYR A 39 13.70 -0.84 8.43
CA TYR A 39 13.49 -1.57 9.66
C TYR A 39 13.76 -0.68 10.88
N SER A 40 13.13 -1.00 12.01
CA SER A 40 13.50 -0.48 13.32
C SER A 40 13.66 -1.63 14.31
N VAL A 41 14.42 -1.40 15.37
CA VAL A 41 14.68 -2.38 16.44
C VAL A 41 14.10 -1.82 17.73
N ASN A 42 13.28 -2.59 18.45
CA ASN A 42 12.64 -2.18 19.70
C ASN A 42 11.96 -0.79 19.61
N ASN A 43 11.24 -0.53 18.51
CA ASN A 43 10.58 0.75 18.21
C ASN A 43 11.52 1.97 18.13
N GLY A 44 12.79 1.74 17.79
CA GLY A 44 13.75 2.81 17.51
C GLY A 44 13.52 3.53 16.18
N ALA A 45 14.51 4.32 15.76
CA ALA A 45 14.47 4.98 14.46
C ALA A 45 14.52 3.97 13.30
N PHE A 46 13.82 4.29 12.20
CA PHE A 46 13.85 3.48 11.00
C PHE A 46 15.13 3.70 10.20
N THR A 47 15.75 2.61 9.77
CA THR A 47 16.93 2.56 8.91
C THR A 47 16.61 1.76 7.65
N ALA A 48 17.25 2.06 6.52
CA ALA A 48 17.04 1.29 5.29
C ALA A 48 17.37 -0.19 5.48
N ALA A 49 16.45 -1.07 5.10
CA ALA A 49 16.69 -2.50 5.08
C ALA A 49 17.60 -2.87 3.89
N GLN A 50 18.39 -3.92 4.06
CA GLN A 50 19.36 -4.40 3.09
C GLN A 50 18.87 -5.72 2.49
N SER A 51 18.94 -5.85 1.17
CA SER A 51 18.69 -7.15 0.51
C SER A 51 19.78 -8.15 0.90
N VAL A 52 19.38 -9.32 1.37
CA VAL A 52 20.31 -10.37 1.81
C VAL A 52 20.75 -11.20 0.61
N ALA A 53 22.07 -11.35 0.44
CA ALA A 53 22.65 -12.12 -0.65
C ALA A 53 22.26 -13.60 -0.57
N GLY A 54 21.78 -14.15 -1.69
CA GLY A 54 21.23 -15.51 -1.76
C GLY A 54 22.26 -16.65 -1.87
N ASN A 55 23.56 -16.34 -1.79
CA ASN A 55 24.67 -17.25 -2.09
C ASN A 55 25.52 -17.63 -0.86
N ALA A 56 25.09 -17.25 0.34
CA ALA A 56 25.76 -17.55 1.60
C ALA A 56 24.75 -17.81 2.72
N PHE A 57 25.23 -18.14 3.92
CA PHE A 57 24.39 -18.16 5.12
C PHE A 57 23.58 -16.85 5.21
N PRO A 58 22.25 -16.90 5.47
CA PRO A 58 21.45 -18.02 6.00
C PRO A 58 20.86 -19.00 4.98
N PHE A 59 21.20 -18.89 3.71
CA PHE A 59 20.75 -19.86 2.71
C PHE A 59 21.58 -21.17 2.83
N PRO A 60 20.98 -22.36 2.60
CA PRO A 60 19.64 -22.60 2.05
C PRO A 60 18.53 -22.80 3.11
N TYR A 61 18.75 -22.41 4.38
CA TYR A 61 17.73 -22.57 5.42
C TYR A 61 16.52 -21.67 5.15
N TRP A 62 16.77 -20.42 4.79
CA TRP A 62 15.76 -19.51 4.27
C TRP A 62 15.29 -19.93 2.89
N ALA A 63 14.00 -19.74 2.62
CA ALA A 63 13.42 -19.91 1.30
C ALA A 63 14.18 -19.05 0.26
N ALA A 64 14.62 -19.67 -0.84
CA ALA A 64 15.48 -19.01 -1.82
C ALA A 64 14.88 -17.74 -2.42
N ASN A 65 15.71 -16.71 -2.58
CA ASN A 65 15.35 -15.48 -3.28
C ASN A 65 14.89 -15.75 -4.72
N THR A 66 14.04 -14.88 -5.26
CA THR A 66 13.51 -14.99 -6.64
C THR A 66 13.57 -13.64 -7.35
N SER A 67 13.21 -13.60 -8.62
CA SER A 67 12.99 -12.35 -9.35
C SER A 67 11.78 -11.55 -8.86
N THR A 68 10.82 -12.18 -8.17
CA THR A 68 9.60 -11.53 -7.66
C THR A 68 9.81 -10.84 -6.32
N SER A 69 10.65 -11.41 -5.46
CA SER A 69 11.01 -10.85 -4.15
C SER A 69 12.29 -11.51 -3.63
N SER A 70 13.00 -10.78 -2.76
CA SER A 70 14.12 -11.30 -1.98
C SER A 70 14.02 -10.91 -0.51
N TRP A 71 14.75 -11.63 0.34
CA TRP A 71 14.83 -11.35 1.77
C TRP A 71 15.51 -10.01 2.02
N VAL A 72 14.93 -9.23 2.94
CA VAL A 72 15.54 -8.01 3.47
C VAL A 72 15.82 -8.15 4.96
N SER A 73 16.88 -7.51 5.42
CA SER A 73 17.27 -7.49 6.83
C SER A 73 18.09 -6.26 7.21
N THR A 74 18.72 -6.27 8.39
CA THR A 74 19.60 -5.23 8.92
C THR A 74 20.92 -5.12 8.15
N ARG A 75 21.30 -6.18 7.45
CA ARG A 75 22.56 -6.33 6.71
C ARG A 75 22.37 -7.13 5.44
N SER A 76 23.29 -6.96 4.50
CA SER A 76 23.26 -7.63 3.20
C SER A 76 23.90 -9.02 3.17
N SER A 77 24.69 -9.37 4.19
CA SER A 77 25.34 -10.69 4.31
C SER A 77 25.49 -11.11 5.76
N TYR A 78 25.39 -12.43 5.98
CA TYR A 78 25.71 -13.10 7.25
C TYR A 78 26.87 -14.08 7.11
N SER A 79 27.63 -14.03 6.00
CA SER A 79 28.76 -14.91 5.71
C SER A 79 29.80 -14.96 6.83
N ASP A 80 29.98 -13.85 7.55
CA ASP A 80 31.02 -13.70 8.57
C ASP A 80 30.45 -13.99 9.98
N VAL A 81 29.49 -14.91 10.09
CA VAL A 81 28.72 -15.24 11.32
C VAL A 81 28.11 -14.03 12.03
N GLY A 82 27.76 -12.99 11.25
CA GLY A 82 27.02 -11.84 11.74
C GLY A 82 25.76 -12.29 12.49
N SER A 83 25.44 -11.62 13.60
CA SER A 83 24.22 -11.92 14.37
C SER A 83 23.44 -10.63 14.60
N ASP A 84 22.14 -10.72 14.43
CA ASP A 84 21.20 -9.72 14.90
C ASP A 84 20.86 -9.98 16.38
N LEU A 85 20.26 -8.99 17.03
CA LEU A 85 19.91 -9.09 18.44
C LEU A 85 18.90 -10.22 18.62
N GLN A 86 19.22 -11.10 19.57
CA GLN A 86 18.36 -12.19 19.99
C GLN A 86 17.21 -11.68 20.87
N ASN A 87 16.12 -12.46 20.92
CA ASN A 87 14.92 -12.18 21.72
C ASN A 87 14.40 -10.75 21.51
N THR A 88 14.46 -10.26 20.26
CA THR A 88 14.25 -8.85 19.91
C THR A 88 13.23 -8.72 18.80
N ALA A 89 12.37 -7.69 18.91
CA ALA A 89 11.42 -7.34 17.88
C ALA A 89 12.02 -6.36 16.86
N TYR A 90 11.88 -6.73 15.59
CA TYR A 90 12.24 -5.96 14.41
C TYR A 90 10.97 -5.56 13.66
N THR A 91 10.79 -4.28 13.39
CA THR A 91 9.63 -3.79 12.62
C THR A 91 10.09 -3.39 11.23
N PHE A 92 9.66 -4.14 10.21
CA PHE A 92 9.90 -3.84 8.81
C PHE A 92 8.75 -3.02 8.22
N ARG A 93 9.06 -1.88 7.63
CA ARG A 93 8.10 -0.90 7.14
C ARG A 93 8.26 -0.66 5.65
N THR A 94 7.12 -0.62 4.97
CA THR A 94 6.97 0.04 3.67
C THR A 94 5.92 1.16 3.76
N SER A 95 5.92 2.04 2.77
CA SER A 95 4.95 3.11 2.68
C SER A 95 4.51 3.36 1.25
N PHE A 96 3.27 3.80 1.08
CA PHE A 96 2.73 4.20 -0.22
C PHE A 96 1.85 5.43 -0.05
N ASN A 97 1.64 6.16 -1.14
CA ASN A 97 0.74 7.31 -1.16
C ASN A 97 -0.56 6.94 -1.86
N LEU A 98 -1.69 7.21 -1.21
CA LEU A 98 -3.02 7.13 -1.80
C LEU A 98 -3.46 8.54 -2.23
N ALA A 99 -3.52 8.77 -3.53
CA ALA A 99 -3.86 10.09 -4.06
C ALA A 99 -5.26 10.57 -3.63
N SER A 100 -5.46 11.89 -3.61
CA SER A 100 -6.79 12.47 -3.41
C SER A 100 -7.72 12.06 -4.55
N GLY A 101 -8.99 11.82 -4.23
CA GLY A 101 -9.98 11.32 -5.19
C GLY A 101 -10.16 9.80 -5.18
N PHE A 102 -9.47 9.07 -4.30
CA PHE A 102 -9.72 7.65 -4.02
C PHE A 102 -10.29 7.44 -2.63
N ASP A 103 -11.22 6.49 -2.48
CA ASP A 103 -11.81 6.12 -1.20
C ASP A 103 -10.89 5.13 -0.46
N PRO A 104 -10.25 5.54 0.64
CA PRO A 104 -9.34 4.68 1.39
C PRO A 104 -10.04 3.44 1.99
N HIS A 105 -11.35 3.49 2.23
CA HIS A 105 -12.10 2.36 2.81
C HIS A 105 -12.35 1.26 1.79
N SER A 106 -12.26 1.59 0.49
CA SER A 106 -12.38 0.61 -0.58
C SER A 106 -11.08 -0.15 -0.87
N LEU A 107 -9.95 0.31 -0.32
CA LEU A 107 -8.66 -0.32 -0.55
C LEU A 107 -8.50 -1.58 0.29
N SER A 108 -8.20 -2.69 -0.37
CA SER A 108 -7.75 -3.94 0.24
C SER A 108 -6.38 -4.29 -0.33
N LEU A 109 -5.39 -4.44 0.55
CA LEU A 109 -4.06 -4.96 0.19
C LEU A 109 -3.93 -6.39 0.69
N ASN A 110 -3.65 -7.31 -0.23
CA ASN A 110 -3.46 -8.72 0.08
C ASN A 110 -2.08 -9.16 -0.36
N GLY A 111 -1.57 -10.22 0.23
CA GLY A 111 -0.27 -10.75 -0.12
C GLY A 111 0.13 -11.91 0.74
N ARG A 112 1.43 -12.18 0.73
CA ARG A 112 2.05 -13.23 1.52
C ARG A 112 3.41 -12.80 2.04
N TRP A 113 3.81 -13.35 3.16
CA TRP A 113 5.07 -13.01 3.79
C TRP A 113 5.71 -14.17 4.54
N MET A 114 7.00 -14.04 4.79
CA MET A 114 7.83 -14.92 5.61
C MET A 114 8.62 -14.07 6.60
N ALA A 115 9.01 -14.69 7.72
CA ALA A 115 9.76 -14.05 8.78
C ALA A 115 10.83 -14.99 9.32
N ASP A 116 11.99 -14.45 9.69
CA ASP A 116 12.95 -15.16 10.56
C ASP A 116 13.04 -14.45 11.91
N ASN A 117 12.50 -14.99 13.01
CA ASN A 117 11.92 -16.34 13.15
C ASN A 117 10.39 -16.37 13.03
N THR A 118 9.71 -15.44 13.71
CA THR A 118 8.25 -15.49 13.90
C THR A 118 7.63 -14.13 13.65
N GLY A 119 6.48 -14.08 12.99
CA GLY A 119 5.67 -12.87 12.88
C GLY A 119 4.88 -12.59 14.16
N LEU A 120 4.87 -11.34 14.64
CA LEU A 120 4.09 -10.94 15.81
C LEU A 120 2.81 -10.18 15.44
N SER A 121 2.91 -9.24 14.50
CA SER A 121 1.79 -8.37 14.13
C SER A 121 2.02 -7.70 12.79
N ILE A 122 0.92 -7.38 12.10
CA ILE A 122 0.93 -6.44 10.97
C ILE A 122 0.17 -5.19 11.40
N LEU A 123 0.73 -4.01 11.11
CA LEU A 123 0.10 -2.73 11.43
C LEU A 123 -0.08 -1.90 10.16
N VAL A 124 -1.24 -1.25 10.06
CA VAL A 124 -1.52 -0.22 9.06
C VAL A 124 -1.65 1.11 9.78
N ASN A 125 -0.82 2.10 9.41
CA ASN A 125 -0.79 3.41 10.04
C ASN A 125 -0.65 3.34 11.58
N GLY A 126 0.13 2.37 12.08
CA GLY A 126 0.35 2.15 13.51
C GLY A 126 -0.79 1.43 14.24
N GLN A 127 -1.85 1.01 13.55
CA GLN A 127 -2.94 0.21 14.12
C GLN A 127 -2.78 -1.25 13.72
N SER A 128 -2.81 -2.17 14.70
CA SER A 128 -2.70 -3.60 14.43
C SER A 128 -3.94 -4.12 13.70
N ILE A 129 -3.71 -4.91 12.65
CA ILE A 129 -4.76 -5.59 11.89
C ILE A 129 -4.73 -7.06 12.25
N ALA A 130 -5.86 -7.60 12.69
CA ALA A 130 -5.99 -9.03 13.00
C ALA A 130 -5.68 -9.87 11.76
N GLN A 131 -4.86 -10.91 11.93
CA GLN A 131 -4.53 -11.88 10.88
C GLN A 131 -4.96 -13.28 11.31
N ALA A 132 -5.29 -14.12 10.34
CA ALA A 132 -5.66 -15.51 10.61
C ALA A 132 -4.45 -16.35 11.08
N ALA A 133 -3.24 -16.00 10.61
CA ALA A 133 -2.01 -16.68 10.96
C ALA A 133 -0.81 -15.72 10.90
N MET A 134 0.28 -16.10 11.56
CA MET A 134 1.58 -15.44 11.47
C MET A 134 2.68 -16.49 11.16
N PRO A 135 3.69 -16.16 10.33
CA PRO A 135 4.80 -17.06 10.04
C PRO A 135 5.51 -17.52 11.32
N GLY A 136 5.92 -18.78 11.38
CA GLY A 136 6.72 -19.32 12.48
C GLY A 136 5.98 -19.54 13.80
N THR A 137 4.66 -19.32 13.84
CA THR A 137 3.86 -19.56 15.06
C THR A 137 3.99 -21.02 15.49
N GLY A 138 4.56 -21.26 16.67
CA GLY A 138 4.68 -22.58 17.30
C GLY A 138 6.03 -23.28 17.12
N ASN A 139 6.78 -23.00 16.04
CA ASN A 139 8.07 -23.65 15.76
C ASN A 139 9.24 -22.70 15.45
N GLY A 140 8.98 -21.41 15.24
CA GLY A 140 10.00 -20.42 14.90
C GLY A 140 10.56 -20.53 13.47
N GLU A 141 9.98 -21.38 12.61
CA GLU A 141 10.47 -21.63 11.25
C GLU A 141 9.69 -20.84 10.19
N GLY A 142 9.36 -19.58 10.47
CA GLY A 142 8.61 -18.72 9.53
C GLY A 142 9.33 -18.46 8.21
N PHE A 143 10.62 -18.81 8.12
CA PHE A 143 11.49 -18.58 6.97
C PHE A 143 11.44 -19.66 5.90
N ARG A 144 10.66 -20.74 6.13
CA ARG A 144 10.53 -21.87 5.20
C ARG A 144 9.24 -21.84 4.38
N GLY A 145 8.23 -21.06 4.77
CA GLY A 145 6.90 -21.14 4.18
C GLY A 145 6.16 -19.81 4.18
N TRP A 146 5.40 -19.57 3.12
CA TRP A 146 4.57 -18.38 2.98
C TRP A 146 3.38 -18.41 3.95
N THR A 147 3.08 -17.27 4.54
CA THR A 147 1.83 -17.00 5.26
C THR A 147 1.09 -15.88 4.55
N ASP A 148 -0.18 -16.07 4.25
CA ASP A 148 -0.98 -15.04 3.60
C ASP A 148 -1.42 -13.96 4.59
N PHE A 149 -1.58 -12.74 4.09
CA PHE A 149 -2.12 -11.62 4.86
C PHE A 149 -3.19 -10.87 4.04
N ALA A 150 -4.12 -10.26 4.77
CA ALA A 150 -5.10 -9.34 4.22
C ALA A 150 -5.17 -8.08 5.09
N LEU A 151 -5.09 -6.92 4.43
CA LEU A 151 -5.10 -5.61 5.05
C LEU A 151 -6.24 -4.80 4.44
N GLY A 152 -7.14 -4.35 5.30
CA GLY A 152 -8.25 -3.49 4.94
C GLY A 152 -8.61 -2.62 6.14
N GLY A 153 -9.25 -1.49 5.87
CA GLY A 153 -9.52 -0.49 6.90
C GLY A 153 -8.25 0.26 7.34
N ASN A 154 -8.44 1.39 8.01
CA ASN A 154 -7.39 2.27 8.53
C ASN A 154 -6.45 2.92 7.50
N PHE A 155 -6.65 2.69 6.20
CA PHE A 155 -6.01 3.51 5.17
C PHE A 155 -6.58 4.93 5.16
N ARG A 156 -5.78 5.87 4.68
CA ARG A 156 -6.14 7.29 4.54
C ARG A 156 -5.64 7.84 3.23
N THR A 157 -6.23 8.95 2.78
CA THR A 157 -5.64 9.75 1.71
C THR A 157 -4.26 10.26 2.13
N GLY A 158 -3.32 10.29 1.20
CA GLY A 158 -1.92 10.61 1.45
C GLY A 158 -1.09 9.39 1.87
N THR A 159 -0.09 9.61 2.71
CA THR A 159 0.89 8.57 3.08
C THR A 159 0.29 7.55 4.04
N ASN A 160 0.41 6.28 3.67
CA ASN A 160 0.09 5.11 4.47
C ASN A 160 1.36 4.31 4.76
N THR A 161 1.47 3.75 5.97
CA THR A 161 2.54 2.81 6.33
C THR A 161 1.98 1.43 6.59
N VAL A 162 2.73 0.41 6.16
CA VAL A 162 2.47 -1.00 6.48
C VAL A 162 3.70 -1.56 7.17
N ASP A 163 3.49 -2.05 8.38
CA ASP A 163 4.54 -2.53 9.27
C ASP A 163 4.34 -4.02 9.56
N PHE A 164 5.41 -4.80 9.42
CA PHE A 164 5.48 -6.20 9.78
C PHE A 164 6.45 -6.34 10.94
N VAL A 165 5.96 -6.84 12.07
CA VAL A 165 6.79 -7.07 13.26
C VAL A 165 7.25 -8.52 13.25
N VAL A 166 8.57 -8.70 13.24
CA VAL A 166 9.27 -9.97 13.28
C VAL A 166 9.97 -10.09 14.62
N TYR A 167 9.80 -11.24 15.29
CA TYR A 167 10.55 -11.57 16.49
C TYR A 167 11.70 -12.50 16.14
N ASN A 168 12.91 -12.04 16.44
CA ASN A 168 14.13 -12.81 16.33
C ASN A 168 14.34 -13.58 17.63
N LEU A 169 14.29 -14.90 17.58
CA LEU A 169 14.54 -15.78 18.71
C LEU A 169 16.05 -15.82 19.03
N ALA A 170 16.42 -16.51 20.10
CA ALA A 170 17.81 -16.76 20.40
C ALA A 170 18.37 -17.90 19.53
N GLY A 171 19.51 -17.64 18.90
CA GLY A 171 20.26 -18.61 18.09
C GLY A 171 21.67 -18.80 18.64
N THR A 172 22.21 -20.01 18.48
CA THR A 172 23.52 -20.39 19.04
C THR A 172 24.70 -20.11 18.10
N TYR A 173 24.46 -20.05 16.79
CA TYR A 173 25.50 -19.85 15.76
C TYR A 173 24.96 -19.03 14.59
N GLY A 174 25.32 -17.74 14.53
CA GLY A 174 24.75 -16.81 13.56
C GLY A 174 23.25 -16.63 13.81
N ASN A 175 22.83 -15.45 14.24
CA ASN A 175 21.42 -15.20 14.57
C ASN A 175 20.78 -14.18 13.62
N PRO A 176 20.59 -14.54 12.34
CA PRO A 176 19.97 -13.64 11.38
C PRO A 176 18.50 -13.44 11.72
N THR A 177 18.02 -12.22 11.55
CA THR A 177 16.57 -11.97 11.40
C THR A 177 16.30 -11.60 9.95
N GLY A 178 15.07 -11.72 9.49
CA GLY A 178 14.74 -11.40 8.11
C GLY A 178 13.24 -11.27 7.88
N PHE A 179 12.92 -10.56 6.81
CA PHE A 179 11.55 -10.39 6.34
C PHE A 179 11.52 -10.51 4.83
N ARG A 180 10.46 -11.14 4.31
CA ARG A 180 10.21 -11.21 2.88
C ARG A 180 8.71 -11.14 2.62
N ALA A 181 8.27 -10.30 1.70
CA ALA A 181 6.87 -10.16 1.37
C ALA A 181 6.61 -9.91 -0.12
N GLU A 182 5.45 -10.39 -0.55
CA GLU A 182 4.90 -10.19 -1.88
C GLU A 182 3.47 -9.67 -1.76
N PHE A 183 3.20 -8.55 -2.44
CA PHE A 183 1.88 -7.96 -2.53
C PHE A 183 1.20 -8.40 -3.84
N SER A 184 -0.09 -8.71 -3.73
CA SER A 184 -0.95 -8.84 -4.89
C SER A 184 -1.36 -7.47 -5.41
N PRO A 185 -1.60 -7.31 -6.72
CA PRO A 185 -2.20 -6.08 -7.26
C PRO A 185 -3.50 -5.74 -6.53
N ALA A 186 -3.67 -4.48 -6.16
CA ALA A 186 -4.86 -3.99 -5.50
C ALA A 186 -5.62 -3.00 -6.38
N SER A 187 -6.92 -2.88 -6.16
CA SER A 187 -7.76 -1.83 -6.73
C SER A 187 -8.31 -0.94 -5.63
N VAL A 188 -8.53 0.32 -5.98
CA VAL A 188 -9.18 1.31 -5.10
C VAL A 188 -10.21 2.09 -5.90
N ASN A 189 -11.38 2.30 -5.31
CA ASN A 189 -12.47 3.02 -5.93
C ASN A 189 -12.18 4.52 -5.93
N ALA A 190 -12.46 5.19 -7.05
CA ALA A 190 -12.46 6.64 -7.08
C ALA A 190 -13.69 7.17 -6.31
N VAL A 191 -13.49 8.23 -5.54
CA VAL A 191 -14.56 9.01 -4.91
C VAL A 191 -15.27 9.77 -6.03
N PRO A 192 -16.59 9.58 -6.24
CA PRO A 192 -17.33 10.38 -7.20
C PRO A 192 -17.16 11.86 -6.89
N GLU A 193 -16.82 12.67 -7.90
CA GLU A 193 -16.74 14.11 -7.69
C GLU A 193 -18.10 14.63 -7.20
N PRO A 194 -18.14 15.52 -6.19
CA PRO A 194 -19.39 15.99 -5.64
C PRO A 194 -20.28 16.59 -6.72
N GLU A 195 -21.58 16.33 -6.64
CA GLU A 195 -22.62 16.99 -7.45
C GLU A 195 -22.53 18.52 -7.37
N THR A 196 -21.77 19.09 -6.44
CA THR A 196 -21.38 20.49 -6.38
C THR A 196 -20.82 21.02 -7.70
N TYR A 197 -20.04 20.25 -8.47
CA TYR A 197 -19.60 20.69 -9.80
C TYR A 197 -20.76 20.74 -10.80
N ALA A 198 -21.68 19.78 -10.71
CA ALA A 198 -22.91 19.79 -11.50
C ALA A 198 -23.81 20.97 -11.11
N LEU A 199 -24.00 21.24 -9.81
CA LEU A 199 -24.78 22.36 -9.28
C LEU A 199 -24.11 23.71 -9.58
N MET A 200 -22.78 23.79 -9.53
CA MET A 200 -22.04 24.99 -9.93
C MET A 200 -22.18 25.22 -11.44
N GLY A 201 -22.09 24.17 -12.26
CA GLY A 201 -22.37 24.23 -13.69
C GLY A 201 -23.81 24.68 -13.99
N LEU A 202 -24.79 24.11 -13.29
CA LEU A 202 -26.21 24.49 -13.38
C LEU A 202 -26.46 25.93 -12.89
N GLY A 203 -25.81 26.35 -11.81
CA GLY A 203 -25.92 27.70 -11.26
C GLY A 203 -25.34 28.76 -12.20
N LEU A 204 -24.15 28.50 -12.75
CA LEU A 204 -23.50 29.40 -13.72
C LEU A 204 -24.30 29.48 -15.02
N THR A 205 -24.81 28.35 -15.52
CA THR A 205 -25.67 28.34 -16.72
C THR A 205 -26.99 29.07 -16.48
N GLY A 206 -27.61 28.89 -15.31
CA GLY A 206 -28.78 29.66 -14.87
C GLY A 206 -28.52 31.18 -14.82
N LEU A 207 -27.36 31.62 -14.33
CA LEU A 207 -26.95 33.03 -14.32
C LEU A 207 -26.77 33.61 -15.73
N VAL A 208 -26.18 32.85 -16.66
CA VAL A 208 -26.02 33.27 -18.06
C VAL A 208 -27.39 33.42 -18.74
N LEU A 209 -28.30 32.46 -18.54
CA LEU A 209 -29.64 32.49 -19.12
C LEU A 209 -30.48 33.66 -18.58
N THR A 210 -30.38 33.97 -17.29
CA THR A 210 -31.08 35.11 -16.68
C THR A 210 -30.50 36.46 -17.11
N ARG A 211 -29.17 36.58 -17.27
CA ARG A 211 -28.53 37.79 -17.82
C ARG A 211 -28.99 38.09 -19.24
N ARG A 212 -29.05 37.08 -20.11
CA ARG A 212 -29.50 37.25 -21.52
C ARG A 212 -30.93 37.77 -21.64
N ARG A 213 -31.83 37.38 -20.73
CA ARG A 213 -33.20 37.90 -20.69
C ARG A 213 -33.29 39.38 -20.35
N LYS A 214 -32.33 39.95 -19.62
CA LYS A 214 -32.33 41.38 -19.26
C LYS A 214 -31.88 42.30 -20.40
N PHE A 215 -31.10 41.80 -21.36
CA PHE A 215 -30.61 42.58 -22.51
C PHE A 215 -31.51 42.49 -23.76
N GLN A 216 -32.62 41.76 -23.70
CA GLN A 216 -33.60 41.63 -24.79
C GLN A 216 -34.90 42.41 -24.54
N LYS A 217 -34.90 43.35 -23.60
CA LYS A 217 -35.93 44.39 -23.46
C LYS A 217 -35.38 45.70 -23.96
#